data_AF-A0A6M4G9B5-F1
#
_entry.id   AF-A0A6M4G9B5-F1
#
_cell.length_a   1.000
_cell.length_b   1.000
_cell.length_c   1.000
_cell.angle_alpha   90.00
_cell.angle_beta   90.00
_cell.angle_gamma   90.00
#
_symmetry.space_group_name_H-M   'P 1'
#
loop_
_entity.id
_entity.type
_entity.pdbx_description
1 polymer ?
#
loop_
_entity_poly.entity_id
_entity_poly.type
_entity_poly.pdbx_seq_one_letter_code
_entity_poly.pdbx_strand_id
1 'polypeptide(L)'
;MMGRSLPWLLAGAATALAPAAHATSPVEILIGDAGQRDADGAVLVEVRFLNGGTEPQTVPLPDRIEAQLTANGARRTLWLERTADMPADLIVPPDGFRRARYRLPDADELPLDGAVFSIPAWSAQQTAIALRPAPMTQSAQAELAPAQAAARAASEPAAPPSDRSAGNPFLANLSAYEPIYAVYGPGTNSEARIQISFKYQLFGTRRAEGLPRSWRDGLHFAFSQRMFWDLGGDSSPFRNIDYQPELFYLTPSATLSSGVSLSAQGGIRHESNGRDGTASRSINSVYIAPMAAIPLGGGYRFSVAPRLSLFVGDKSDNPDIRRYRGNTALFMEVGEDKGLRLSTSTRFNFGSGKGAFSADISYPLPRLLGGGPDFYLFGQSFVGYGENLLDYDRRMTRFRIGVALVR
;
A
#
# COMPACT_ATOMS: atom_id res chain seq x y z
N MET A 1 11.98 -51.60 43.17
CA MET A 1 12.45 -50.96 41.93
C MET A 1 11.21 -50.66 41.09
N MET A 2 10.99 -49.39 40.72
CA MET A 2 9.88 -48.86 39.88
C MET A 2 8.48 -48.91 40.52
N GLY A 3 7.63 -47.87 40.51
CA GLY A 3 7.73 -46.53 39.94
C GLY A 3 6.49 -45.66 40.26
N ARG A 4 6.77 -44.44 40.74
CA ARG A 4 6.19 -43.12 40.39
C ARG A 4 4.65 -42.92 40.37
N SER A 5 4.17 -42.37 41.48
CA SER A 5 3.39 -41.11 41.61
C SER A 5 2.62 -40.55 40.39
N LEU A 6 1.29 -40.57 40.48
CA LEU A 6 0.34 -39.77 39.71
C LEU A 6 0.19 -38.36 40.33
N PRO A 7 0.32 -37.24 39.59
CA PRO A 7 -0.13 -35.95 40.10
C PRO A 7 -1.57 -35.70 39.66
N TRP A 8 -2.43 -35.41 40.65
CA TRP A 8 -3.71 -34.75 40.45
C TRP A 8 -3.45 -33.27 40.18
N LEU A 9 -3.88 -32.75 39.04
CA LEU A 9 -4.04 -31.31 38.81
C LEU A 9 -5.52 -31.02 38.68
N LEU A 10 -6.08 -30.43 39.74
CA LEU A 10 -7.37 -29.78 39.78
C LEU A 10 -7.34 -28.57 38.84
N ALA A 11 -8.02 -28.66 37.71
CA ALA A 11 -8.37 -27.49 36.90
C ALA A 11 -9.59 -26.82 37.55
N GLY A 12 -9.36 -25.75 38.31
CA GLY A 12 -10.41 -24.85 38.77
C GLY A 12 -10.95 -24.04 37.59
N ALA A 13 -12.15 -24.39 37.14
CA ALA A 13 -12.91 -23.58 36.18
C ALA A 13 -13.48 -22.36 36.92
N ALA A 14 -12.80 -21.21 36.81
CA ALA A 14 -13.39 -19.94 37.16
C ALA A 14 -14.41 -19.55 36.08
N THR A 15 -15.69 -19.83 36.32
CA THR A 15 -16.79 -19.26 35.55
C THR A 15 -16.85 -17.76 35.83
N ALA A 16 -16.18 -16.96 35.00
CA ALA A 16 -16.46 -15.54 34.91
C ALA A 16 -17.85 -15.38 34.29
N LEU A 17 -18.82 -14.98 35.11
CA LEU A 17 -20.11 -14.46 34.65
C LEU A 17 -19.83 -13.24 33.76
N ALA A 18 -20.01 -13.41 32.45
CA ALA A 18 -19.99 -12.30 31.51
C ALA A 18 -21.08 -11.30 31.90
N PRO A 19 -20.81 -9.98 31.91
CA PRO A 19 -21.85 -8.99 32.10
C PRO A 19 -22.86 -9.12 30.96
N ALA A 20 -24.15 -9.01 31.30
CA ALA A 20 -25.24 -9.05 30.35
C ALA A 20 -24.96 -8.06 29.21
N ALA A 21 -24.84 -8.59 27.99
CA ALA A 21 -24.71 -7.78 26.78
C ALA A 21 -25.99 -6.95 26.65
N HIS A 22 -25.92 -5.66 26.94
CA HIS A 22 -26.84 -4.71 26.35
C HIS A 22 -26.70 -4.86 24.84
N ALA A 23 -27.78 -5.25 24.15
CA ALA A 23 -27.80 -5.31 22.70
C ALA A 23 -27.32 -3.96 22.16
N THR A 24 -26.13 -3.95 21.55
CA THR A 24 -25.59 -2.79 20.87
C THR A 24 -26.54 -2.48 19.72
N SER A 25 -27.19 -1.32 19.75
CA SER A 25 -28.00 -0.85 18.62
C SER A 25 -27.16 -0.94 17.34
N PRO A 26 -27.68 -1.53 16.24
CA PRO A 26 -26.97 -1.62 14.96
C PRO A 26 -26.78 -0.26 14.26
N VAL A 27 -27.28 0.83 14.88
CA VAL A 27 -27.13 2.19 14.41
C VAL A 27 -26.02 2.90 15.18
N GLU A 28 -24.95 3.26 14.49
CA GLU A 28 -23.90 4.14 14.98
C GLU A 28 -24.29 5.60 14.75
N ILE A 29 -24.13 6.46 15.76
CA ILE A 29 -24.50 7.88 15.70
C ILE A 29 -23.24 8.75 15.76
N LEU A 30 -23.05 9.57 14.74
CA LEU A 30 -21.91 10.47 14.57
C LEU A 30 -22.36 11.92 14.53
N ILE A 31 -21.61 12.83 15.16
CA ILE A 31 -21.82 14.27 14.99
C ILE A 31 -21.05 14.69 13.73
N GLY A 32 -21.79 15.12 12.69
CA GLY A 32 -21.25 15.34 11.35
C GLY A 32 -20.66 16.74 11.14
N ASP A 33 -21.47 17.77 11.33
CA ASP A 33 -21.07 19.18 11.17
C ASP A 33 -21.74 20.03 12.26
N ALA A 34 -21.02 20.99 12.81
CA ALA A 34 -21.52 21.92 13.82
C ALA A 34 -20.84 23.27 13.63
N GLY A 35 -21.63 24.31 13.34
CA GLY A 35 -21.10 25.68 13.19
C GLY A 35 -21.71 26.54 12.10
N GLN A 36 -22.58 25.98 11.23
CA GLN A 36 -23.34 26.79 10.28
C GLN A 36 -24.45 27.55 11.02
N ARG A 37 -24.52 28.88 10.85
CA ARG A 37 -25.64 29.67 11.38
C ARG A 37 -26.84 29.66 10.44
N ASP A 38 -28.04 29.50 10.99
CA ASP A 38 -29.29 29.70 10.27
C ASP A 38 -29.65 31.20 10.18
N ALA A 39 -30.78 31.51 9.53
CA ALA A 39 -31.23 32.87 9.32
C ALA A 39 -31.59 33.60 10.63
N ASP A 40 -31.90 32.85 11.69
CA ASP A 40 -32.24 33.38 13.02
C ASP A 40 -30.99 33.46 13.92
N GLY A 41 -29.81 33.14 13.40
CA GLY A 41 -28.53 33.18 14.11
C GLY A 41 -28.22 31.93 14.94
N ALA A 42 -29.13 30.95 15.01
CA ALA A 42 -28.89 29.70 15.73
C ALA A 42 -27.85 28.84 15.01
N VAL A 43 -27.05 28.09 15.78
CA VAL A 43 -26.01 27.21 15.22
C VAL A 43 -26.61 25.85 14.92
N LEU A 44 -26.54 25.43 13.65
CA LEU A 44 -26.98 24.13 13.19
C LEU A 44 -25.95 23.06 13.53
N VAL A 45 -26.48 21.91 13.98
CA VAL A 45 -25.76 20.68 14.31
C VAL A 45 -26.35 19.54 13.47
N GLU A 46 -25.56 18.99 12.56
CA GLU A 46 -25.89 17.80 11.77
C GLU A 46 -25.45 16.54 12.53
N VAL A 47 -26.37 15.60 12.69
CA VAL A 47 -26.12 14.28 13.27
C VAL A 47 -26.38 13.21 12.21
N ARG A 48 -25.49 12.23 12.10
CA ARG A 48 -25.56 11.13 11.13
C ARG A 48 -25.82 9.82 11.85
N PHE A 49 -26.75 9.05 11.31
CA PHE A 49 -27.14 7.74 11.81
C PHE A 49 -26.76 6.71 10.75
N LEU A 50 -25.86 5.80 11.09
CA LEU A 50 -25.30 4.78 10.19
C LEU A 50 -25.80 3.41 10.64
N ASN A 51 -26.58 2.74 9.81
CA ASN A 51 -27.09 1.42 10.11
C ASN A 51 -26.19 0.36 9.48
N GLY A 52 -25.40 -0.33 10.30
CA GLY A 52 -24.56 -1.46 9.88
C GLY A 52 -25.30 -2.80 9.89
N GLY A 53 -26.60 -2.79 10.16
CA GLY A 53 -27.46 -3.97 10.14
C GLY A 53 -28.10 -4.22 8.78
N THR A 54 -28.63 -5.43 8.61
CA THR A 54 -29.26 -5.89 7.36
C THR A 54 -30.77 -5.55 7.28
N GLU A 55 -31.33 -4.94 8.33
CA GLU A 55 -32.74 -4.53 8.40
C GLU A 55 -32.86 -3.02 8.64
N PRO A 56 -33.90 -2.34 8.11
CA PRO A 56 -34.17 -0.94 8.42
C PRO A 56 -34.30 -0.69 9.93
N GLN A 57 -33.76 0.42 10.41
CA GLN A 57 -33.81 0.80 11.83
C GLN A 57 -34.55 2.13 11.99
N THR A 58 -35.52 2.16 12.90
CA THR A 58 -36.23 3.39 13.26
C THR A 58 -35.58 4.00 14.49
N VAL A 59 -35.12 5.26 14.37
CA VAL A 59 -34.46 5.99 15.44
C VAL A 59 -35.33 7.18 15.88
N PRO A 60 -35.72 7.27 17.15
CA PRO A 60 -36.46 8.41 17.66
C PRO A 60 -35.55 9.64 17.76
N LEU A 61 -36.02 10.76 17.23
CA LEU A 61 -35.39 12.07 17.32
C LEU A 61 -36.18 12.89 18.33
N PRO A 62 -35.70 13.14 19.57
CA PRO A 62 -36.43 13.94 20.54
C PRO A 62 -36.47 15.42 20.12
N ASP A 63 -37.52 16.15 20.53
CA ASP A 63 -37.68 17.58 20.23
C ASP A 63 -36.54 18.41 20.82
N ARG A 64 -36.01 17.99 21.98
CA ARG A 64 -34.84 18.58 22.63
C ARG A 64 -33.87 17.50 23.08
N ILE A 65 -32.58 17.77 22.93
CA ILE A 65 -31.52 16.87 23.38
C ILE A 65 -30.40 17.64 24.09
N GLU A 66 -29.88 17.04 25.15
CA GLU A 66 -28.79 17.61 25.92
C GLU A 66 -27.47 17.47 25.15
N ALA A 67 -26.73 18.57 25.06
CA ALA A 67 -25.36 18.62 24.57
C ALA A 67 -24.42 19.16 25.65
N GLN A 68 -23.16 18.79 25.56
CA GLN A 68 -22.09 19.24 26.44
C GLN A 68 -21.06 20.02 25.63
N LEU A 69 -20.80 21.26 26.03
CA LEU A 69 -19.78 22.13 25.45
C LEU A 69 -18.61 22.28 26.42
N THR A 70 -17.39 22.01 25.97
CA THR A 70 -16.16 22.27 26.72
C THR A 70 -15.34 23.32 25.98
N ALA A 71 -15.20 24.50 26.58
CA ALA A 71 -14.42 25.61 26.04
C ALA A 71 -13.52 26.17 27.15
N ASN A 72 -12.24 26.42 26.85
CA ASN A 72 -11.27 26.97 27.81
C ASN A 72 -11.21 26.23 29.16
N GLY A 73 -11.40 24.90 29.15
CA GLY A 73 -11.40 24.05 30.34
C GLY A 73 -12.68 24.06 31.18
N ALA A 74 -13.67 24.90 30.84
CA ALA A 74 -14.98 24.92 31.47
C ALA A 74 -16.00 24.10 30.67
N ARG A 75 -16.78 23.26 31.36
CA ARG A 75 -17.87 22.47 30.78
C ARG A 75 -19.22 23.14 31.05
N ARG A 76 -20.07 23.23 30.02
CA ARG A 76 -21.43 23.78 30.07
C ARG A 76 -22.41 22.80 29.42
N THR A 77 -23.57 22.64 30.04
CA THR A 77 -24.70 21.89 29.46
C THR A 77 -25.53 22.83 28.58
N LEU A 78 -25.83 22.40 27.35
CA LEU A 78 -26.64 23.11 26.37
C LEU A 78 -27.82 22.23 25.93
N TRP A 79 -28.86 22.87 25.38
CA TRP A 79 -30.01 22.17 24.80
C TRP A 79 -30.10 22.45 23.32
N LEU A 80 -30.08 21.38 22.52
CA LEU A 80 -30.35 21.45 21.10
C LEU A 80 -31.84 21.20 20.84
N GLU A 81 -32.38 21.85 19.82
CA GLU A 81 -33.78 21.71 19.38
C GLU A 81 -33.83 21.05 18.00
N ARG A 82 -34.70 20.05 17.80
CA ARG A 82 -34.88 19.41 16.48
C ARG A 82 -35.43 20.45 15.50
N THR A 83 -34.85 20.55 14.31
CA THR A 83 -35.35 21.50 13.31
C THR A 83 -36.73 21.06 12.78
N ALA A 84 -37.56 22.03 12.38
CA ALA A 84 -38.96 21.78 12.01
C ALA A 84 -39.14 20.87 10.78
N ASP A 85 -38.11 20.78 9.93
CA ASP A 85 -38.07 19.94 8.73
C ASP A 85 -37.70 18.47 9.01
N MET A 86 -37.37 18.12 10.26
CA MET A 86 -36.97 16.77 10.66
C MET A 86 -38.14 16.02 11.33
N PRO A 87 -38.42 14.77 10.90
CA PRO A 87 -39.47 13.96 11.50
C PRO A 87 -39.12 13.57 12.95
N ALA A 88 -40.13 13.19 13.75
CA ALA A 88 -39.91 12.66 15.10
C ALA A 88 -39.24 11.28 15.09
N ASP A 89 -39.45 10.50 14.04
CA ASP A 89 -38.85 9.18 13.84
C ASP A 89 -38.10 9.12 12.51
N LEU A 90 -36.84 8.68 12.55
CA LEU A 90 -35.97 8.60 11.39
C LEU A 90 -35.72 7.14 11.00
N ILE A 91 -36.17 6.75 9.81
CA ILE A 91 -35.95 5.40 9.27
C ILE A 91 -34.62 5.35 8.51
N VAL A 92 -33.65 4.63 9.04
CA VAL A 92 -32.33 4.40 8.47
C VAL A 92 -32.32 3.07 7.71
N PRO A 93 -32.11 3.05 6.38
CA PRO A 93 -32.11 1.82 5.59
C PRO A 93 -30.93 0.91 5.98
N PRO A 94 -31.01 -0.41 5.69
CA PRO A 94 -29.89 -1.32 5.90
C PRO A 94 -28.67 -0.92 5.07
N ASP A 95 -27.48 -1.15 5.63
CA ASP A 95 -26.18 -0.76 5.05
C ASP A 95 -26.12 0.70 4.58
N GLY A 96 -26.86 1.59 5.25
CA GLY A 96 -27.08 2.97 4.80
C GLY A 96 -27.05 3.99 5.92
N PHE A 97 -27.30 5.26 5.56
CA PHE A 97 -27.29 6.35 6.53
C PHE A 97 -28.43 7.36 6.32
N ARG A 98 -28.72 8.10 7.39
CA ARG A 98 -29.61 9.27 7.40
C ARG A 98 -28.99 10.40 8.21
N ARG A 99 -29.49 11.62 7.96
CA ARG A 99 -29.08 12.84 8.66
C ARG A 99 -30.26 13.39 9.45
N ALA A 100 -29.99 13.83 10.66
CA ALA A 100 -30.89 14.70 11.42
C ALA A 100 -30.23 16.06 11.63
N ARG A 101 -31.07 17.09 11.75
CA ARG A 101 -30.62 18.45 12.04
C ARG A 101 -31.21 18.93 13.35
N TYR A 102 -30.34 19.52 14.15
CA TYR A 102 -30.67 20.21 15.38
C TYR A 102 -30.14 21.63 15.32
N ARG A 103 -30.74 22.53 16.08
CA ARG A 103 -30.28 23.91 16.23
C ARG A 103 -29.99 24.22 17.69
N LEU A 104 -28.93 24.98 17.91
CA LEU A 104 -28.57 25.58 19.19
C LEU A 104 -29.04 27.04 19.19
N PRO A 105 -30.18 27.35 19.84
CA PRO A 105 -30.60 28.74 20.01
C PRO A 105 -29.62 29.50 20.92
N ASP A 106 -29.64 30.83 20.86
CA ASP A 106 -28.85 31.72 21.73
C ASP A 106 -27.33 31.46 21.69
N ALA A 107 -26.83 31.04 20.52
CA ALA A 107 -25.43 30.69 20.29
C ALA A 107 -24.45 31.88 20.35
N ASP A 108 -24.94 33.12 20.35
CA ASP A 108 -24.13 34.34 20.29
C ASP A 108 -23.38 34.66 21.57
N GLU A 109 -23.88 34.22 22.72
CA GLU A 109 -23.24 34.43 24.03
C GLU A 109 -22.27 33.30 24.42
N LEU A 110 -22.11 32.29 23.55
CA LEU A 110 -21.31 31.10 23.82
C LEU A 110 -19.95 31.17 23.10
N PRO A 111 -18.85 30.78 23.77
CA PRO A 111 -17.54 30.67 23.13
C PRO A 111 -17.48 29.38 22.29
N LEU A 112 -18.09 29.40 21.11
CA LEU A 112 -18.28 28.20 20.28
C LEU A 112 -17.10 27.89 19.36
N ASP A 113 -16.36 28.89 18.89
CA ASP A 113 -15.28 28.65 17.93
C ASP A 113 -14.12 27.88 18.57
N GLY A 114 -13.81 26.69 18.04
CA GLY A 114 -12.82 25.77 18.59
C GLY A 114 -13.26 25.01 19.86
N ALA A 115 -14.51 25.20 20.31
CA ALA A 115 -15.04 24.48 21.47
C ALA A 115 -15.35 23.01 21.15
N VAL A 116 -15.13 22.14 22.13
CA VAL A 116 -15.40 20.70 22.01
C VAL A 116 -16.84 20.42 22.41
N PHE A 117 -17.57 19.72 21.56
CA PHE A 117 -19.00 19.51 21.63
C PHE A 117 -19.33 18.00 21.62
N SER A 118 -20.24 17.57 22.48
CA SER A 118 -20.76 16.18 22.49
C SER A 118 -22.25 16.11 22.81
N ILE A 119 -22.88 14.99 22.44
CA ILE A 119 -24.29 14.68 22.74
C ILE A 119 -24.31 13.32 23.49
N PRO A 120 -24.16 13.34 24.84
CA PRO A 120 -23.93 12.12 25.63
C PRO A 120 -25.04 11.07 25.52
N ALA A 121 -26.28 11.51 25.25
CA ALA A 121 -27.43 10.62 25.09
C ALA A 121 -27.32 9.72 23.85
N TRP A 122 -26.46 10.04 22.89
CA TRP A 122 -26.32 9.31 21.62
C TRP A 122 -24.94 8.73 21.38
N SER A 123 -23.88 9.42 21.80
CA SER A 123 -22.52 8.88 21.68
C SER A 123 -21.58 9.50 22.70
N ALA A 124 -20.51 8.77 23.01
CA ALA A 124 -19.37 9.31 23.76
C ALA A 124 -18.44 10.18 22.87
N GLN A 125 -18.77 10.37 21.59
CA GLN A 125 -17.93 11.11 20.66
C GLN A 125 -17.97 12.61 20.94
N GLN A 126 -16.85 13.27 20.62
CA GLN A 126 -16.65 14.71 20.77
C GLN A 126 -16.19 15.28 19.43
N THR A 127 -16.72 16.44 19.03
CA THR A 127 -16.32 17.17 17.82
C THR A 127 -16.00 18.62 18.13
N ALA A 128 -15.15 19.28 17.35
CA ALA A 128 -14.89 20.71 17.49
C ALA A 128 -15.88 21.53 16.65
N ILE A 129 -16.43 22.61 17.20
CA ILE A 129 -17.28 23.54 16.46
C ILE A 129 -16.40 24.52 15.68
N ALA A 130 -16.71 24.72 14.40
CA ALA A 130 -16.06 25.72 13.54
C ALA A 130 -17.13 26.66 12.98
N LEU A 131 -17.23 27.88 13.53
CA LEU A 131 -18.29 28.82 13.18
C LEU A 131 -18.16 29.31 11.73
N ARG A 132 -19.27 29.34 10.99
CA ARG A 132 -19.35 29.86 9.62
C ARG A 132 -20.54 30.80 9.47
N PRO A 133 -20.39 31.95 8.79
CA PRO A 133 -21.48 32.89 8.59
C PRO A 133 -22.60 32.29 7.72
N ALA A 134 -23.83 32.74 7.94
CA ALA A 134 -24.98 32.34 7.13
C ALA A 134 -24.77 32.78 5.66
N PRO A 135 -25.11 31.94 4.67
CA PRO A 135 -25.02 32.33 3.26
C PRO A 135 -25.98 33.50 2.99
N MET A 136 -25.45 34.63 2.51
CA MET A 136 -26.28 35.78 2.11
C MET A 136 -27.17 35.37 0.93
N THR A 137 -28.49 35.44 1.10
CA THR A 137 -29.49 35.22 0.05
C THR A 137 -29.49 36.42 -0.90
N GLN A 138 -28.72 36.34 -1.99
CA GLN A 138 -28.99 37.15 -3.17
C GLN A 138 -30.13 36.47 -3.96
N SER A 139 -31.28 37.13 -3.98
CA SER A 139 -32.39 36.84 -4.88
C SER A 139 -31.95 37.07 -6.33
N ALA A 140 -31.51 36.01 -7.00
CA ALA A 140 -31.29 36.02 -8.43
C ALA A 140 -32.51 35.43 -9.13
N GLN A 141 -33.27 36.29 -9.79
CA GLN A 141 -34.15 35.91 -10.89
C GLN A 141 -33.32 35.10 -11.88
N ALA A 142 -33.70 33.84 -12.09
CA ALA A 142 -33.06 32.95 -13.03
C ALA A 142 -33.43 33.39 -14.46
N GLU A 143 -32.65 34.31 -15.01
CA GLU A 143 -32.51 34.43 -16.45
C GLU A 143 -31.72 33.18 -16.91
N LEU A 144 -32.37 32.35 -17.73
CA LEU A 144 -31.84 31.10 -18.28
C LEU A 144 -30.67 31.41 -19.24
N ALA A 145 -29.50 31.69 -18.67
CA ALA A 145 -28.22 31.61 -19.36
C ALA A 145 -27.69 30.15 -19.28
N PRO A 146 -26.98 29.65 -20.32
CA PRO A 146 -26.64 28.24 -20.43
C PRO A 146 -25.86 27.74 -19.21
N ALA A 147 -26.20 26.53 -18.76
CA ALA A 147 -25.63 25.82 -17.61
C ALA A 147 -24.14 25.43 -17.76
N GLN A 148 -23.26 26.40 -18.03
CA GLN A 148 -21.83 26.17 -18.27
C GLN A 148 -20.88 26.96 -17.37
N ALA A 149 -21.37 27.83 -16.47
CA ALA A 149 -20.49 28.61 -15.59
C ALA A 149 -20.60 28.30 -14.08
N ALA A 150 -21.47 27.38 -13.66
CA ALA A 150 -21.69 27.04 -12.24
C ALA A 150 -21.23 25.63 -11.84
N ALA A 151 -20.40 24.97 -12.66
CA ALA A 151 -19.45 24.01 -12.12
C ALA A 151 -18.39 24.80 -11.34
N ARG A 152 -18.76 25.22 -10.12
CA ARG A 152 -17.81 25.77 -9.14
C ARG A 152 -16.61 24.85 -9.15
N ALA A 153 -15.46 25.40 -9.50
CA ALA A 153 -14.17 24.79 -9.31
C ALA A 153 -14.19 24.08 -7.96
N ALA A 154 -14.28 22.74 -8.00
CA ALA A 154 -13.78 21.96 -6.90
C ALA A 154 -12.36 22.50 -6.72
N SER A 155 -12.10 23.17 -5.59
CA SER A 155 -10.77 23.66 -5.28
C SER A 155 -9.86 22.46 -5.46
N GLU A 156 -9.07 22.46 -6.53
CA GLU A 156 -8.13 21.38 -6.78
C GLU A 156 -7.31 21.23 -5.50
N PRO A 157 -7.12 20.01 -5.00
CA PRO A 157 -6.25 19.80 -3.86
C PRO A 157 -4.94 20.53 -4.16
N ALA A 158 -4.52 21.40 -3.25
CA ALA A 158 -3.26 22.13 -3.42
C ALA A 158 -2.18 21.13 -3.82
N ALA A 159 -1.45 21.43 -4.91
CA ALA A 159 -0.41 20.54 -5.39
C ALA A 159 0.55 20.25 -4.22
N PRO A 160 0.86 18.97 -3.94
CA PRO A 160 1.80 18.65 -2.87
C PRO A 160 3.12 19.35 -3.16
N PRO A 161 3.89 19.74 -2.12
CA PRO A 161 5.16 20.42 -2.32
C PRO A 161 6.05 19.61 -3.27
N SER A 162 6.69 20.31 -4.21
CA SER A 162 7.60 19.70 -5.18
C SER A 162 8.81 19.09 -4.50
N ASP A 163 9.25 19.72 -3.41
CA ASP A 163 10.26 19.16 -2.51
C ASP A 163 9.59 18.32 -1.42
N ARG A 164 9.73 17.01 -1.55
CA ARG A 164 9.31 16.03 -0.54
C ARG A 164 10.44 15.62 0.40
N SER A 165 11.62 16.23 0.33
CA SER A 165 12.73 15.91 1.23
C SER A 165 12.54 16.50 2.63
N ALA A 166 11.92 17.69 2.71
CA ALA A 166 11.58 18.32 3.97
C ALA A 166 10.66 17.41 4.82
N GLY A 167 11.08 17.15 6.06
CA GLY A 167 10.34 16.27 6.99
C GLY A 167 10.51 14.77 6.74
N ASN A 168 11.32 14.34 5.76
CA ASN A 168 11.56 12.93 5.43
C ASN A 168 13.03 12.54 5.65
N PRO A 169 13.52 12.51 6.91
CA PRO A 169 14.93 12.28 7.24
C PRO A 169 15.45 10.91 6.80
N PHE A 170 14.57 9.95 6.54
CA PHE A 170 14.93 8.59 6.19
C PHE A 170 14.85 8.27 4.69
N LEU A 171 14.57 9.25 3.81
CA LEU A 171 14.57 9.02 2.37
C LEU A 171 15.92 8.50 1.85
N ALA A 172 17.03 8.87 2.49
CA ALA A 172 18.36 8.37 2.14
C ALA A 172 18.51 6.85 2.33
N ASN A 173 17.63 6.21 3.11
CA ASN A 173 17.62 4.75 3.29
C ASN A 173 16.91 4.03 2.14
N LEU A 174 16.16 4.76 1.31
CA LEU A 174 15.46 4.24 0.14
C LEU A 174 16.39 4.28 -1.08
N SER A 175 16.53 3.15 -1.76
CA SER A 175 17.34 3.03 -2.98
C SER A 175 16.72 2.02 -3.94
N ALA A 176 17.15 2.03 -5.20
CA ALA A 176 16.73 1.02 -6.17
C ALA A 176 17.27 -0.37 -5.80
N TYR A 177 16.54 -1.42 -6.20
CA TYR A 177 16.89 -2.80 -5.87
C TYR A 177 17.06 -3.70 -7.10
N GLU A 178 15.98 -3.97 -7.83
CA GLU A 178 16.02 -4.59 -9.16
C GLU A 178 15.84 -3.51 -10.25
N PRO A 179 16.09 -3.83 -11.54
CA PRO A 179 15.88 -2.87 -12.63
C PRO A 179 14.46 -2.27 -12.63
N ILE A 180 14.37 -0.99 -12.97
CA ILE A 180 13.11 -0.25 -13.14
C ILE A 180 12.96 0.08 -14.61
N TYR A 181 11.98 -0.51 -15.27
CA TYR A 181 11.82 -0.42 -16.72
C TYR A 181 10.36 -0.53 -17.17
N ALA A 182 10.14 -0.14 -18.42
CA ALA A 182 8.95 -0.44 -19.20
C ALA A 182 9.37 -0.93 -20.58
N VAL A 183 8.91 -2.12 -20.97
CA VAL A 183 9.23 -2.76 -22.24
C VAL A 183 7.98 -3.25 -22.94
N TYR A 184 8.01 -3.28 -24.27
CA TYR A 184 6.92 -3.71 -25.14
C TYR A 184 7.40 -4.76 -26.14
N GLY A 185 6.56 -5.77 -26.39
CA GLY A 185 6.76 -6.83 -27.38
C GLY A 185 5.43 -7.40 -27.88
N PRO A 186 5.05 -7.14 -29.15
CA PRO A 186 3.74 -7.51 -29.68
C PRO A 186 3.57 -9.02 -29.88
N GLY A 187 2.32 -9.46 -30.12
CA GLY A 187 2.01 -10.85 -30.47
C GLY A 187 1.98 -11.80 -29.28
N THR A 188 1.77 -11.27 -28.08
CA THR A 188 1.70 -12.04 -26.83
C THR A 188 0.57 -11.49 -25.97
N ASN A 189 -0.02 -12.29 -25.09
CA ASN A 189 -1.06 -11.83 -24.14
C ASN A 189 -0.49 -11.02 -22.95
N SER A 190 0.64 -10.36 -23.14
CA SER A 190 1.39 -9.60 -22.13
C SER A 190 2.42 -8.72 -22.85
N GLU A 191 1.95 -7.92 -23.81
CA GLU A 191 2.82 -7.19 -24.72
C GLU A 191 3.68 -6.19 -23.96
N ALA A 192 3.10 -5.47 -23.00
CA ALA A 192 3.85 -4.59 -22.13
C ALA A 192 4.21 -5.27 -20.81
N ARG A 193 5.46 -5.03 -20.35
CA ARG A 193 5.92 -5.41 -19.02
C ARG A 193 6.57 -4.21 -18.35
N ILE A 194 6.11 -3.90 -17.15
CA ILE A 194 6.62 -2.80 -16.34
C ILE A 194 7.12 -3.38 -15.01
N GLN A 195 8.27 -2.92 -14.55
CA GLN A 195 8.82 -3.30 -13.26
C GLN A 195 9.19 -2.06 -12.46
N ILE A 196 8.74 -2.03 -11.20
CA ILE A 196 9.20 -1.08 -10.19
C ILE A 196 9.84 -1.87 -9.05
N SER A 197 10.94 -1.37 -8.51
CA SER A 197 11.66 -2.07 -7.44
C SER A 197 12.48 -1.13 -6.59
N PHE A 198 12.35 -1.27 -5.28
CA PHE A 198 13.15 -0.53 -4.31
C PHE A 198 13.54 -1.41 -3.13
N LYS A 199 14.57 -0.97 -2.41
CA LYS A 199 14.94 -1.46 -1.09
C LYS A 199 15.06 -0.30 -0.13
N TYR A 200 14.76 -0.57 1.13
CA TYR A 200 14.84 0.33 2.24
C TYR A 200 15.72 -0.28 3.32
N GLN A 201 16.78 0.43 3.71
CA GLN A 201 17.67 0.00 4.77
C GLN A 201 17.06 0.32 6.14
N LEU A 202 16.69 -0.72 6.90
CA LEU A 202 15.80 -0.57 8.05
C LEU A 202 16.41 0.22 9.22
N PHE A 203 17.73 0.16 9.36
CA PHE A 203 18.46 0.83 10.44
C PHE A 203 19.40 1.92 9.93
N GLY A 204 19.19 2.36 8.68
CA GLY A 204 20.02 3.35 8.00
C GLY A 204 21.50 2.96 7.86
N THR A 205 22.28 3.84 7.22
CA THR A 205 23.74 3.66 7.24
C THR A 205 24.32 4.37 8.46
N ARG A 206 24.81 3.60 9.43
CA ARG A 206 25.61 4.13 10.54
C ARG A 206 26.90 4.80 10.06
N ARG A 207 27.36 4.46 8.84
CA ARG A 207 28.47 5.11 8.15
C ARG A 207 28.19 6.58 7.81
N ALA A 208 26.99 6.93 7.35
CA ALA A 208 26.65 8.33 7.08
C ALA A 208 26.66 9.17 8.37
N GLU A 209 26.44 8.52 9.51
CA GLU A 209 26.47 9.13 10.85
C GLU A 209 27.85 9.08 11.52
N GLY A 210 28.89 8.57 10.83
CA GLY A 210 30.25 8.44 11.39
C GLY A 210 30.39 7.37 12.47
N LEU A 211 29.39 6.51 12.66
CA LEU A 211 29.36 5.46 13.68
C LEU A 211 30.01 4.15 13.19
N PRO A 212 30.51 3.29 14.09
CA PRO A 212 31.04 1.98 13.73
C PRO A 212 30.01 1.11 13.01
N ARG A 213 30.50 0.26 12.10
CA ARG A 213 29.65 -0.70 11.38
C ARG A 213 28.90 -1.60 12.37
N SER A 214 27.63 -1.84 12.09
CA SER A 214 26.80 -2.79 12.82
C SER A 214 26.27 -3.86 11.88
N TRP A 215 25.97 -5.04 12.41
CA TRP A 215 25.27 -6.06 11.63
C TRP A 215 23.89 -5.55 11.16
N ARG A 216 23.24 -4.65 11.93
CA ARG A 216 21.94 -4.08 11.56
C ARG A 216 21.96 -3.32 10.24
N ASP A 217 23.12 -2.79 9.84
CA ASP A 217 23.31 -2.07 8.57
C ASP A 217 23.01 -2.99 7.37
N GLY A 218 23.10 -4.32 7.54
CA GLY A 218 22.77 -5.29 6.50
C GLY A 218 21.27 -5.55 6.33
N LEU A 219 20.41 -5.13 7.25
CA LEU A 219 18.97 -5.45 7.22
C LEU A 219 18.19 -4.51 6.30
N HIS A 220 17.50 -5.11 5.33
CA HIS A 220 16.75 -4.39 4.30
C HIS A 220 15.36 -4.99 4.13
N PHE A 221 14.38 -4.11 3.94
CA PHE A 221 13.12 -4.44 3.30
C PHE A 221 13.25 -4.12 1.80
N ALA A 222 12.70 -4.94 0.92
CA ALA A 222 12.54 -4.62 -0.48
C ALA A 222 11.15 -4.95 -0.97
N PHE A 223 10.78 -4.27 -2.05
CA PHE A 223 9.54 -4.51 -2.75
C PHE A 223 9.79 -4.39 -4.24
N SER A 224 9.55 -5.48 -4.96
CA SER A 224 9.46 -5.49 -6.42
C SER A 224 8.03 -5.75 -6.84
N GLN A 225 7.56 -5.03 -7.86
CA GLN A 225 6.27 -5.27 -8.49
C GLN A 225 6.46 -5.42 -10.00
N ARG A 226 5.98 -6.53 -10.55
CA ARG A 226 6.07 -6.85 -11.99
C ARG A 226 4.66 -6.85 -12.57
N MET A 227 4.39 -5.93 -13.48
CA MET A 227 3.10 -5.76 -14.13
C MET A 227 3.18 -6.28 -15.57
N PHE A 228 2.24 -7.15 -15.93
CA PHE A 228 2.11 -7.76 -17.26
C PHE A 228 0.82 -7.23 -17.88
N TRP A 229 0.96 -6.34 -18.84
CA TRP A 229 -0.13 -5.61 -19.47
C TRP A 229 -0.45 -6.21 -20.83
N ASP A 230 -1.68 -6.70 -20.97
CA ASP A 230 -2.24 -7.18 -22.24
C ASP A 230 -2.82 -5.96 -22.97
N LEU A 231 -2.02 -5.36 -23.84
CA LEU A 231 -2.40 -4.16 -24.58
C LEU A 231 -3.32 -4.50 -25.75
N GLY A 232 -3.20 -5.71 -26.30
CA GLY A 232 -4.04 -6.20 -27.39
C GLY A 232 -5.42 -6.70 -26.94
N GLY A 233 -5.61 -6.99 -25.65
CA GLY A 233 -6.88 -7.44 -25.09
C GLY A 233 -7.96 -6.34 -25.02
N ASP A 234 -9.22 -6.77 -24.87
CA ASP A 234 -10.37 -5.87 -24.76
C ASP A 234 -10.25 -4.93 -23.55
N SER A 235 -10.28 -3.61 -23.81
CA SER A 235 -10.00 -2.55 -22.82
C SER A 235 -8.58 -2.57 -22.24
N SER A 236 -7.65 -3.29 -22.88
CA SER A 236 -6.23 -3.38 -22.53
C SER A 236 -5.99 -3.62 -21.03
N PRO A 237 -6.37 -4.77 -20.45
CA PRO A 237 -6.27 -5.00 -19.01
C PRO A 237 -4.86 -5.44 -18.59
N PHE A 238 -4.51 -5.23 -17.31
CA PHE A 238 -3.39 -5.97 -16.72
C PHE A 238 -3.74 -7.46 -16.63
N ARG A 239 -3.04 -8.28 -17.41
CA ARG A 239 -3.18 -9.74 -17.35
C ARG A 239 -2.75 -10.29 -15.99
N ASN A 240 -1.66 -9.76 -15.42
CA ASN A 240 -1.15 -10.20 -14.14
C ASN A 240 -0.27 -9.12 -13.50
N ILE A 241 -0.27 -9.06 -12.17
CA ILE A 241 0.64 -8.22 -11.40
C ILE A 241 1.24 -9.10 -10.32
N ASP A 242 2.56 -9.27 -10.29
CA ASP A 242 3.25 -9.98 -9.21
C ASP A 242 3.78 -8.98 -8.19
N TYR A 243 3.44 -9.16 -6.92
CA TYR A 243 3.93 -8.41 -5.76
C TYR A 243 4.97 -9.24 -5.02
N GLN A 244 6.17 -8.67 -4.80
CA GLN A 244 7.31 -9.37 -4.22
C GLN A 244 7.96 -8.59 -3.07
N PRO A 245 7.33 -8.53 -1.89
CA PRO A 245 7.99 -8.03 -0.70
C PRO A 245 9.05 -9.02 -0.20
N GLU A 246 10.14 -8.48 0.33
CA GLU A 246 11.30 -9.23 0.76
C GLU A 246 11.93 -8.59 2.00
N LEU A 247 12.29 -9.40 2.99
CA LEU A 247 13.11 -8.98 4.12
C LEU A 247 14.41 -9.78 4.08
N PHE A 248 15.54 -9.10 3.99
CA PHE A 248 16.83 -9.76 3.81
C PHE A 248 17.96 -9.09 4.56
N TYR A 249 19.03 -9.86 4.74
CA TYR A 249 20.34 -9.40 5.19
C TYR A 249 21.30 -9.40 4.01
N LEU A 250 22.00 -8.28 3.80
CA LEU A 250 23.09 -8.14 2.84
C LEU A 250 24.41 -7.94 3.60
N THR A 251 25.37 -8.82 3.38
CA THR A 251 26.68 -8.69 4.01
C THR A 251 27.43 -7.47 3.46
N PRO A 252 28.30 -6.83 4.25
CA PRO A 252 29.29 -5.90 3.71
C PRO A 252 30.10 -6.57 2.61
N SER A 253 30.43 -5.82 1.56
CA SER A 253 31.31 -6.33 0.50
C SER A 253 32.75 -6.38 1.00
N ALA A 254 33.41 -7.53 0.81
CA ALA A 254 34.83 -7.72 1.05
C ALA A 254 35.56 -7.76 -0.30
N THR A 255 36.49 -6.83 -0.53
CA THR A 255 37.30 -6.80 -1.76
C THR A 255 38.66 -7.43 -1.49
N LEU A 256 39.01 -8.45 -2.28
CA LEU A 256 40.27 -9.16 -2.21
C LEU A 256 41.40 -8.37 -2.89
N SER A 257 42.65 -8.75 -2.65
CA SER A 257 43.82 -8.16 -3.32
C SER A 257 43.79 -8.30 -4.86
N SER A 258 43.08 -9.31 -5.37
CA SER A 258 42.81 -9.49 -6.80
C SER A 258 41.80 -8.51 -7.40
N GLY A 259 41.19 -7.65 -6.58
CA GLY A 259 40.10 -6.75 -6.98
C GLY A 259 38.73 -7.41 -7.04
N VAL A 260 38.63 -8.72 -6.81
CA VAL A 260 37.35 -9.44 -6.71
C VAL A 260 36.62 -9.02 -5.45
N SER A 261 35.36 -8.61 -5.59
CA SER A 261 34.48 -8.26 -4.48
C SER A 261 33.54 -9.42 -4.18
N LEU A 262 33.45 -9.81 -2.90
CA LEU A 262 32.59 -10.88 -2.41
C LEU A 262 31.53 -10.29 -1.46
N SER A 263 30.32 -10.82 -1.53
CA SER A 263 29.22 -10.53 -0.60
C SER A 263 28.22 -11.68 -0.59
N ALA A 264 27.21 -11.63 0.27
CA ALA A 264 26.10 -12.56 0.25
C ALA A 264 24.81 -11.87 0.68
N GLN A 265 23.71 -12.35 0.13
CA GLN A 265 22.36 -11.96 0.52
C GLN A 265 21.61 -13.20 1.02
N GLY A 266 20.83 -13.07 2.09
CA GLY A 266 19.92 -14.10 2.53
C GLY A 266 18.67 -13.50 3.14
N GLY A 267 17.51 -14.10 2.90
CA GLY A 267 16.26 -13.49 3.33
C GLY A 267 15.04 -14.34 3.14
N ILE A 268 13.90 -13.74 3.48
CA ILE A 268 12.56 -14.26 3.25
C ILE A 268 11.88 -13.41 2.18
N ARG A 269 11.27 -14.08 1.21
CA ARG A 269 10.56 -13.46 0.09
C ARG A 269 9.17 -14.05 -0.01
N HIS A 270 8.17 -13.19 -0.02
CA HIS A 270 6.81 -13.53 -0.42
C HIS A 270 6.63 -13.10 -1.88
N GLU A 271 5.92 -13.90 -2.67
CA GLU A 271 5.52 -13.56 -4.03
C GLU A 271 4.06 -13.97 -4.22
N SER A 272 3.19 -13.03 -4.57
CA SER A 272 1.78 -13.30 -4.88
C SER A 272 1.31 -12.44 -6.05
N ASN A 273 0.19 -12.81 -6.67
CA ASN A 273 -0.39 -12.03 -7.76
C ASN A 273 -1.56 -11.12 -7.34
N GLY A 274 -1.92 -11.13 -6.05
CA GLY A 274 -3.01 -10.33 -5.49
C GLY A 274 -4.40 -10.67 -6.04
N ARG A 275 -4.58 -11.85 -6.63
CA ARG A 275 -5.87 -12.34 -7.12
C ARG A 275 -6.54 -13.26 -6.10
N ASP A 276 -7.83 -13.48 -6.26
CA ASP A 276 -8.62 -14.42 -5.49
C ASP A 276 -9.01 -15.67 -6.30
N GLY A 277 -9.67 -16.61 -5.62
CA GLY A 277 -10.22 -17.82 -6.22
C GLY A 277 -9.21 -18.64 -7.01
N THR A 278 -9.63 -19.19 -8.15
CA THR A 278 -8.80 -20.09 -8.98
C THR A 278 -7.64 -19.40 -9.67
N ALA A 279 -7.65 -18.06 -9.73
CA ALA A 279 -6.56 -17.25 -10.28
C ALA A 279 -5.56 -16.81 -9.21
N SER A 280 -5.85 -17.01 -7.92
CA SER A 280 -4.92 -16.75 -6.81
C SER A 280 -3.65 -17.56 -7.00
N ARG A 281 -2.51 -16.91 -6.86
CA ARG A 281 -1.22 -17.58 -6.80
C ARG A 281 -0.36 -16.94 -5.73
N SER A 282 0.33 -17.76 -4.97
CA SER A 282 1.19 -17.31 -3.87
C SER A 282 2.29 -18.31 -3.55
N ILE A 283 3.44 -17.80 -3.13
CA ILE A 283 4.56 -18.61 -2.65
C ILE A 283 5.42 -17.82 -1.67
N ASN A 284 5.87 -18.49 -0.61
CA ASN A 284 6.88 -17.95 0.30
C ASN A 284 8.18 -18.73 0.15
N SER A 285 9.31 -18.04 0.26
CA SER A 285 10.63 -18.66 0.17
C SER A 285 11.60 -18.07 1.17
N VAL A 286 12.47 -18.92 1.72
CA VAL A 286 13.71 -18.54 2.39
C VAL A 286 14.84 -18.81 1.41
N TYR A 287 15.84 -17.95 1.32
CA TYR A 287 16.93 -18.15 0.37
C TYR A 287 18.29 -17.66 0.89
N ILE A 288 19.34 -18.12 0.22
CA ILE A 288 20.69 -17.58 0.31
C ILE A 288 21.26 -17.41 -1.10
N ALA A 289 22.04 -16.35 -1.29
CA ALA A 289 22.67 -15.98 -2.55
C ALA A 289 24.06 -15.37 -2.27
N PRO A 290 25.14 -16.17 -2.27
CA PRO A 290 26.48 -15.62 -2.33
C PRO A 290 26.69 -14.90 -3.68
N MET A 291 27.50 -13.86 -3.67
CA MET A 291 27.70 -12.98 -4.82
C MET A 291 29.18 -12.66 -4.97
N ALA A 292 29.67 -12.68 -6.21
CA ALA A 292 31.01 -12.26 -6.56
C ALA A 292 30.97 -11.27 -7.71
N ALA A 293 31.85 -10.26 -7.67
CA ALA A 293 32.02 -9.28 -8.71
C ALA A 293 33.51 -9.22 -9.10
N ILE A 294 33.81 -9.55 -10.35
CA ILE A 294 35.14 -9.83 -10.87
C ILE A 294 35.48 -8.75 -11.91
N PRO A 295 36.56 -7.96 -11.74
CA PRO A 295 36.99 -7.01 -12.75
C PRO A 295 37.53 -7.77 -13.98
N LEU A 296 37.09 -7.38 -15.18
CA LEU A 296 37.54 -7.96 -16.46
C LEU A 296 38.55 -7.07 -17.21
N GLY A 297 38.83 -5.86 -16.70
CA GLY A 297 39.60 -4.84 -17.40
C GLY A 297 38.72 -3.93 -18.27
N GLY A 298 39.27 -2.80 -18.71
CA GLY A 298 38.55 -1.85 -19.59
C GLY A 298 37.27 -1.26 -18.98
N GLY A 299 37.16 -1.23 -17.64
CA GLY A 299 35.95 -0.79 -16.94
C GLY A 299 34.82 -1.83 -16.85
N TYR A 300 35.01 -3.02 -17.43
CA TYR A 300 34.04 -4.10 -17.35
C TYR A 300 34.16 -4.89 -16.04
N ARG A 301 33.01 -5.30 -15.52
CA ARG A 301 32.88 -6.19 -14.38
C ARG A 301 31.96 -7.34 -14.72
N PHE A 302 32.31 -8.55 -14.30
CA PHE A 302 31.45 -9.72 -14.32
C PHE A 302 30.94 -10.01 -12.92
N SER A 303 29.62 -10.00 -12.73
CA SER A 303 28.97 -10.33 -11.47
C SER A 303 28.26 -11.68 -11.59
N VAL A 304 28.34 -12.50 -10.54
CA VAL A 304 27.64 -13.79 -10.48
C VAL A 304 27.03 -13.97 -9.09
N ALA A 305 25.78 -14.45 -9.06
CA ALA A 305 25.04 -14.71 -7.84
C ALA A 305 24.17 -15.96 -8.00
N PRO A 306 24.68 -17.16 -7.67
CA PRO A 306 23.83 -18.33 -7.53
C PRO A 306 22.91 -18.15 -6.32
N ARG A 307 21.68 -18.64 -6.40
CA ARG A 307 20.67 -18.55 -5.35
C ARG A 307 20.07 -19.92 -5.09
N LEU A 308 20.02 -20.30 -3.82
CA LEU A 308 19.32 -21.48 -3.34
C LEU A 308 18.11 -21.01 -2.51
N SER A 309 16.93 -21.51 -2.85
CA SER A 309 15.66 -21.17 -2.21
C SER A 309 14.95 -22.41 -1.69
N LEU A 310 14.34 -22.30 -0.52
CA LEU A 310 13.42 -23.28 0.06
C LEU A 310 12.04 -22.66 0.14
N PHE A 311 11.04 -23.36 -0.40
CA PHE A 311 9.65 -22.89 -0.32
C PHE A 311 9.03 -23.28 1.01
N VAL A 312 8.43 -22.32 1.70
CA VAL A 312 7.89 -22.45 3.07
C VAL A 312 6.43 -22.00 3.11
N GLY A 313 5.71 -22.38 4.17
CA GLY A 313 4.31 -21.99 4.36
C GLY A 313 3.34 -22.62 3.34
N ASP A 314 2.14 -22.01 3.25
CA ASP A 314 1.09 -22.46 2.34
C ASP A 314 1.46 -22.21 0.87
N LYS A 315 1.06 -23.17 0.03
CA LYS A 315 1.23 -23.20 -1.43
C LYS A 315 0.00 -23.84 -2.11
N SER A 316 -1.13 -23.91 -1.42
CA SER A 316 -2.37 -24.55 -1.88
C SER A 316 -2.83 -24.03 -3.24
N ASP A 317 -2.63 -22.74 -3.51
CA ASP A 317 -2.91 -22.08 -4.79
C ASP A 317 -2.12 -22.64 -5.99
N ASN A 318 -0.94 -23.20 -5.73
CA ASN A 318 -0.02 -23.71 -6.75
C ASN A 318 0.90 -24.81 -6.17
N PRO A 319 0.36 -26.00 -5.84
CA PRO A 319 1.09 -27.01 -5.07
C PRO A 319 2.32 -27.56 -5.80
N ASP A 320 2.29 -27.59 -7.13
CA ASP A 320 3.33 -28.14 -7.98
C ASP A 320 4.31 -27.08 -8.52
N ILE A 321 4.26 -25.83 -8.05
CA ILE A 321 5.13 -24.72 -8.49
C ILE A 321 6.62 -25.04 -8.46
N ARG A 322 7.06 -25.86 -7.49
CA ARG A 322 8.45 -26.33 -7.38
C ARG A 322 8.87 -27.07 -8.64
N ARG A 323 7.98 -27.84 -9.27
CA ARG A 323 8.25 -28.59 -10.51
C ARG A 323 8.71 -27.69 -11.65
N TYR A 324 8.30 -26.41 -11.67
CA TYR A 324 8.61 -25.47 -12.74
C TYR A 324 9.72 -24.50 -12.39
N ARG A 325 9.73 -23.98 -11.15
CA ARG A 325 10.73 -22.98 -10.72
C ARG A 325 12.03 -23.61 -10.21
N GLY A 326 11.97 -24.84 -9.70
CA GLY A 326 13.08 -25.46 -9.00
C GLY A 326 13.41 -24.75 -7.68
N ASN A 327 14.53 -25.14 -7.09
CA ASN A 327 15.07 -24.54 -5.86
C ASN A 327 16.32 -23.69 -6.11
N THR A 328 16.81 -23.68 -7.35
CA THR A 328 18.07 -23.03 -7.72
C THR A 328 17.84 -21.99 -8.80
N ALA A 329 18.49 -20.84 -8.64
CA ALA A 329 18.60 -19.83 -9.67
C ALA A 329 20.05 -19.37 -9.82
N LEU A 330 20.38 -18.80 -10.97
CA LEU A 330 21.68 -18.22 -11.25
C LEU A 330 21.49 -16.87 -11.93
N PHE A 331 21.97 -15.81 -11.28
CA PHE A 331 22.11 -14.50 -11.89
C PHE A 331 23.55 -14.30 -12.34
N MET A 332 23.74 -13.76 -13.54
CA MET A 332 25.03 -13.34 -14.06
C MET A 332 24.88 -12.02 -14.79
N GLU A 333 25.87 -11.14 -14.67
CA GLU A 333 25.90 -9.85 -15.34
C GLU A 333 27.31 -9.53 -15.82
N VAL A 334 27.42 -8.96 -17.02
CA VAL A 334 28.65 -8.33 -17.50
C VAL A 334 28.33 -6.93 -17.99
N GLY A 335 29.11 -5.94 -17.57
CA GLY A 335 28.91 -4.59 -18.06
C GLY A 335 29.94 -3.58 -17.63
N GLU A 336 29.91 -2.44 -18.31
CA GLU A 336 30.64 -1.21 -17.98
C GLU A 336 29.66 -0.25 -17.26
N ASP A 337 30.08 0.36 -16.15
CA ASP A 337 29.24 1.26 -15.34
C ASP A 337 28.55 2.35 -16.20
N LYS A 338 29.26 2.90 -17.19
CA LYS A 338 28.78 3.94 -18.10
C LYS A 338 28.43 3.43 -19.51
N GLY A 339 28.49 2.14 -19.78
CA GLY A 339 28.39 1.59 -21.14
C GLY A 339 27.36 0.49 -21.27
N LEU A 340 27.66 -0.52 -22.09
CA LEU A 340 26.80 -1.67 -22.31
C LEU A 340 26.74 -2.54 -21.05
N ARG A 341 25.54 -3.07 -20.74
CA ARG A 341 25.34 -4.09 -19.71
C ARG A 341 24.46 -5.21 -20.24
N LEU A 342 24.85 -6.44 -19.99
CA LEU A 342 24.11 -7.66 -20.27
C LEU A 342 23.93 -8.42 -18.96
N SER A 343 22.69 -8.73 -18.59
CA SER A 343 22.38 -9.56 -17.44
C SER A 343 21.56 -10.78 -17.86
N THR A 344 21.68 -11.86 -17.11
CA THR A 344 20.94 -13.09 -17.31
C THR A 344 20.46 -13.63 -15.98
N SER A 345 19.29 -14.24 -15.98
CA SER A 345 18.73 -14.94 -14.82
C SER A 345 18.16 -16.27 -15.27
N THR A 346 18.64 -17.34 -14.64
CA THR A 346 18.24 -18.71 -14.94
C THR A 346 17.60 -19.34 -13.72
N ARG A 347 16.53 -20.11 -13.93
CA ARG A 347 15.92 -21.00 -12.94
C ARG A 347 15.90 -22.41 -13.53
N PHE A 348 16.23 -23.41 -12.74
CA PHE A 348 16.20 -24.79 -13.20
C PHE A 348 15.79 -25.75 -12.10
N ASN A 349 14.97 -26.74 -12.47
CA ASN A 349 14.66 -27.89 -11.64
C ASN A 349 15.27 -29.15 -12.27
N PHE A 350 16.36 -29.64 -11.67
CA PHE A 350 17.06 -30.84 -12.12
C PHE A 350 16.19 -32.11 -12.13
N GLY A 351 15.21 -32.21 -11.23
CA GLY A 351 14.34 -33.39 -11.14
C GLY A 351 13.25 -33.44 -12.22
N SER A 352 12.75 -32.28 -12.67
CA SER A 352 11.70 -32.22 -13.70
C SER A 352 12.21 -31.85 -15.09
N GLY A 353 13.45 -31.37 -15.21
CA GLY A 353 14.02 -30.81 -16.43
C GLY A 353 13.43 -29.46 -16.85
N LYS A 354 12.55 -28.86 -16.04
CA LYS A 354 11.91 -27.57 -16.32
C LYS A 354 12.73 -26.41 -15.78
N GLY A 355 12.61 -25.27 -16.44
CA GLY A 355 13.29 -24.06 -16.02
C GLY A 355 12.89 -22.85 -16.84
N ALA A 356 13.59 -21.75 -16.61
CA ALA A 356 13.45 -20.52 -17.35
C ALA A 356 14.80 -19.83 -17.48
N PHE A 357 14.97 -19.12 -18.58
CA PHE A 357 16.10 -18.27 -18.87
C PHE A 357 15.57 -16.89 -19.27
N SER A 358 16.10 -15.83 -18.68
CA SER A 358 15.90 -14.46 -19.13
C SER A 358 17.23 -13.79 -19.37
N ALA A 359 17.28 -12.92 -20.37
CA ALA A 359 18.42 -12.06 -20.63
C ALA A 359 17.94 -10.64 -20.92
N ASP A 360 18.59 -9.68 -20.28
CA ASP A 360 18.34 -8.26 -20.43
C ASP A 360 19.61 -7.56 -20.92
N ILE A 361 19.46 -6.63 -21.86
CA ILE A 361 20.55 -5.82 -22.42
C ILE A 361 20.20 -4.34 -22.26
N SER A 362 21.17 -3.52 -21.87
CA SER A 362 20.94 -2.08 -21.71
C SER A 362 22.11 -1.21 -22.14
N TYR A 363 21.80 -0.02 -22.67
CA TYR A 363 22.79 0.98 -23.06
C TYR A 363 22.27 2.40 -22.79
N PRO A 364 23.09 3.31 -22.23
CA PRO A 364 22.64 4.68 -21.90
C PRO A 364 22.31 5.47 -23.17
N LEU A 365 21.07 5.93 -23.29
CA LEU A 365 20.63 6.77 -24.40
C LEU A 365 21.47 8.04 -24.53
N PRO A 366 21.96 8.68 -23.45
CA PRO A 366 22.81 9.85 -23.60
C PRO A 366 24.09 9.65 -24.40
N ARG A 367 24.65 8.44 -24.39
CA ARG A 367 25.80 8.10 -25.23
C ARG A 367 25.42 7.82 -26.69
N LEU A 368 24.22 7.31 -26.95
CA LEU A 368 23.75 7.04 -28.32
C LEU A 368 23.31 8.31 -29.03
N LEU A 369 22.65 9.22 -28.29
CA LEU A 369 22.00 10.40 -28.85
C LEU A 369 22.84 11.68 -28.70
N GLY A 370 23.97 11.62 -27.99
CA GLY A 370 24.84 12.79 -27.74
C GLY A 370 24.26 13.80 -26.73
N GLY A 371 23.33 13.37 -25.87
CA GLY A 371 22.61 14.20 -24.91
C GLY A 371 21.39 13.49 -24.33
N GLY A 372 20.57 14.14 -23.51
CA GLY A 372 19.38 13.50 -22.91
C GLY A 372 18.40 12.87 -23.92
N PRO A 373 17.48 12.02 -23.46
CA PRO A 373 17.06 11.86 -22.06
C PRO A 373 17.90 10.86 -21.25
N ASP A 374 17.93 11.04 -19.93
CA ASP A 374 18.67 10.18 -18.97
C ASP A 374 17.96 8.86 -18.70
N PHE A 375 17.80 8.07 -19.77
CA PHE A 375 17.27 6.71 -19.74
C PHE A 375 18.27 5.73 -20.37
N TYR A 376 18.03 4.44 -20.15
CA TYR A 376 18.71 3.37 -20.85
C TYR A 376 17.79 2.78 -21.91
N LEU A 377 18.29 2.60 -23.14
CA LEU A 377 17.68 1.67 -24.09
C LEU A 377 17.75 0.28 -23.47
N PHE A 378 16.64 -0.45 -23.45
CA PHE A 378 16.52 -1.71 -22.73
C PHE A 378 15.87 -2.78 -23.61
N GLY A 379 16.52 -3.93 -23.76
CA GLY A 379 15.99 -5.10 -24.44
C GLY A 379 15.85 -6.26 -23.46
N GLN A 380 14.78 -7.03 -23.58
CA GLN A 380 14.49 -8.17 -22.71
C GLN A 380 14.11 -9.38 -23.55
N SER A 381 14.59 -10.55 -23.12
CA SER A 381 14.15 -11.84 -23.63
C SER A 381 13.81 -12.79 -22.47
N PHE A 382 12.82 -13.64 -22.67
CA PHE A 382 12.43 -14.69 -21.74
C PHE A 382 12.10 -15.97 -22.50
N VAL A 383 12.59 -17.11 -22.02
CA VAL A 383 12.27 -18.44 -22.55
C VAL A 383 12.12 -19.42 -21.38
N GLY A 384 10.98 -20.11 -21.31
CA GLY A 384 10.76 -21.19 -20.34
C GLY A 384 9.46 -21.02 -19.54
N TYR A 385 9.47 -21.49 -18.30
CA TYR A 385 8.27 -21.57 -17.45
C TYR A 385 8.16 -20.43 -16.43
N GLY A 386 6.94 -19.93 -16.23
CA GLY A 386 6.61 -19.00 -15.16
C GLY A 386 7.37 -17.69 -15.23
N GLU A 387 7.17 -16.96 -16.33
CA GLU A 387 7.57 -15.55 -16.43
C GLU A 387 6.88 -14.72 -15.33
N ASN A 388 5.60 -15.03 -15.11
CA ASN A 388 4.74 -14.47 -14.08
C ASN A 388 4.14 -15.60 -13.23
N LEU A 389 3.53 -15.25 -12.09
CA LEU A 389 3.02 -16.24 -11.16
C LEU A 389 1.72 -16.91 -11.64
N LEU A 390 0.85 -16.19 -12.36
CA LEU A 390 -0.40 -16.73 -12.92
C LEU A 390 -0.14 -17.87 -13.91
N ASP A 391 0.86 -17.70 -14.77
CA ASP A 391 1.26 -18.65 -15.81
C ASP A 391 2.52 -19.48 -15.39
N TYR A 392 2.68 -19.78 -14.09
CA TYR A 392 3.88 -20.45 -13.55
C TYR A 392 4.20 -21.79 -14.22
N ASP A 393 3.17 -22.48 -14.69
CA ASP A 393 3.19 -23.82 -15.28
C ASP A 393 3.21 -23.82 -16.81
N ARG A 394 3.15 -22.64 -17.44
CA ARG A 394 3.15 -22.50 -18.90
C ARG A 394 4.52 -22.13 -19.44
N ARG A 395 4.89 -22.79 -20.54
CA ARG A 395 6.10 -22.45 -21.30
C ARG A 395 5.80 -21.33 -22.27
N MET A 396 6.62 -20.30 -22.29
CA MET A 396 6.49 -19.17 -23.21
C MET A 396 7.85 -18.65 -23.66
N THR A 397 7.83 -17.89 -24.77
CA THR A 397 8.95 -17.12 -25.28
C THR A 397 8.49 -15.68 -25.46
N ARG A 398 9.32 -14.73 -25.04
CA ARG A 398 9.04 -13.30 -25.11
C ARG A 398 10.29 -12.54 -25.54
N PHE A 399 10.09 -11.53 -26.36
CA PHE A 399 11.08 -10.54 -26.71
C PHE A 399 10.43 -9.17 -26.59
N ARG A 400 11.07 -8.26 -25.86
CA ARG A 400 10.54 -6.92 -25.61
C ARG A 400 11.67 -5.89 -25.70
N ILE A 401 11.33 -4.68 -26.11
CA ILE A 401 12.25 -3.53 -26.16
C ILE A 401 11.55 -2.35 -25.48
N GLY A 402 12.32 -1.49 -24.82
CA GLY A 402 11.80 -0.27 -24.22
C GLY A 402 12.90 0.51 -23.53
N VAL A 403 12.55 1.07 -22.36
CA VAL A 403 13.43 1.97 -21.61
C VAL A 403 13.54 1.52 -20.16
N ALA A 404 14.70 1.80 -19.56
CA ALA A 404 14.93 1.63 -18.13
C ALA A 404 15.40 2.94 -17.49
N LEU A 405 14.97 3.16 -16.24
CA LEU A 405 15.45 4.22 -15.36
C LEU A 405 16.62 3.72 -14.52
N VAL A 406 16.52 2.46 -14.07
CA VAL A 406 17.54 1.75 -13.33
C VAL A 406 17.77 0.41 -14.02
N ARG A 407 19.04 0.04 -14.16
CA ARG A 407 19.51 -1.16 -14.87
C ARG A 407 20.43 -1.99 -14.01
#